data_AF-M2N4Y8-F1
#
_entry.id   AF-M2N4Y8-F1
#
_cell.length_a   1.000
_cell.length_b   1.000
_cell.length_c   1.000
_cell.angle_alpha   90.00
_cell.angle_beta   90.00
_cell.angle_gamma   90.00
#
_symmetry.space_group_name_H-M   'P 1'
#
loop_
_entity.id
_entity.type
_entity.pdbx_description
1 polymer ?
#
loop_
_entity_poly.entity_id
_entity_poly.type
_entity_poly.pdbx_seq_one_letter_code
_entity_poly.pdbx_strand_id
1 'polypeptide(L)'
;MPSSCKDIRAALAVCLQNSDCVLIHRNTPADCLRQPLSDTLPTTCLQLKRGYGECKRGMIDMRKRFRGNKPIAVSTELEAG
;
A
#
# COMPACT_ATOMS: atom_id res chain seq x y z
N MET A 1 -8.27 0.59 -17.48
CA MET A 1 -9.46 -0.26 -17.20
C MET A 1 -9.33 -0.85 -15.81
N PRO A 2 -10.40 -0.86 -14.99
CA PRO A 2 -10.39 -0.18 -13.71
C PRO A 2 -9.18 -0.61 -12.87
N SER A 3 -8.32 0.34 -12.54
CA SER A 3 -7.02 0.16 -11.85
C SER A 3 -7.22 -0.69 -10.60
N SER A 4 -7.11 -2.01 -10.75
CA SER A 4 -7.42 -2.95 -9.68
C SER A 4 -6.35 -2.73 -8.63
N CYS A 5 -6.72 -2.53 -7.36
CA CYS A 5 -5.74 -2.33 -6.29
C CYS A 5 -4.86 -3.57 -6.02
N LYS A 6 -4.82 -4.54 -6.94
CA LYS A 6 -4.05 -5.77 -6.90
C LYS A 6 -2.55 -5.48 -6.86
N ASP A 7 -2.05 -4.61 -7.73
CA ASP A 7 -0.61 -4.34 -7.81
C ASP A 7 -0.10 -3.66 -6.54
N ILE A 8 -0.84 -2.66 -6.06
CA ILE A 8 -0.52 -1.98 -4.80
C ILE A 8 -0.68 -2.92 -3.60
N ARG A 9 -1.68 -3.83 -3.63
CA ARG A 9 -1.83 -4.87 -2.59
C ARG A 9 -0.63 -5.81 -2.59
N ALA A 10 -0.16 -6.24 -3.76
CA ALA A 10 1.00 -7.12 -3.89
C ALA A 10 2.26 -6.41 -3.38
N ALA A 11 2.50 -5.16 -3.80
CA ALA A 11 3.60 -4.35 -3.31
C ALA A 11 3.55 -4.14 -1.79
N LEU A 12 2.36 -3.85 -1.23
CA LEU A 12 2.16 -3.71 0.22
C LEU A 12 2.44 -5.02 0.96
N ALA A 13 2.00 -6.16 0.41
CA ALA A 13 2.27 -7.47 1.00
C ALA A 13 3.76 -7.78 1.05
N VAL A 14 4.50 -7.54 -0.04
CA VAL A 14 5.96 -7.70 -0.09
C VAL A 14 6.64 -6.77 0.92
N CYS A 15 6.21 -5.51 1.00
CA CYS A 15 6.76 -4.55 1.96
C CYS A 15 6.58 -5.03 3.41
N LEU A 16 5.38 -5.49 3.76
CA LEU A 16 5.09 -6.00 5.11
C LEU A 16 5.89 -7.27 5.42
N GLN A 17 6.05 -8.19 4.47
CA GLN A 17 6.86 -9.39 4.63
C GLN A 17 8.34 -9.09 4.92
N ASN A 18 8.87 -8.00 4.37
CA ASN A 18 10.24 -7.56 4.60
C ASN A 18 10.41 -6.64 5.82
N SER A 19 9.32 -6.27 6.50
CA SER A 19 9.37 -5.39 7.67
C SER A 19 9.65 -6.15 8.95
N ASP A 20 10.30 -5.47 9.91
CA ASP A 20 10.62 -6.02 11.23
C ASP A 20 9.37 -6.51 11.99
N CYS A 21 8.22 -5.88 11.74
CA CYS A 21 6.95 -6.29 12.34
C CYS A 21 6.58 -7.76 12.03
N VAL A 22 6.89 -8.26 10.82
CA VAL A 22 6.62 -9.64 10.41
C VAL A 22 7.86 -10.52 10.59
N LEU A 23 9.05 -10.04 10.22
CA LEU A 23 10.28 -10.84 10.27
C LEU A 23 10.77 -11.09 11.70
N ILE A 24 10.80 -10.04 12.52
CA ILE A 24 11.34 -10.09 13.88
C ILE A 24 10.23 -10.38 14.88
N HIS A 25 9.16 -9.59 14.84
CA HIS A 25 8.08 -9.68 15.82
C HIS A 25 7.03 -10.75 15.51
N ARG A 26 7.11 -11.40 14.33
CA ARG A 26 6.22 -12.51 13.91
C ARG A 26 4.73 -12.17 13.95
N ASN A 27 4.37 -10.89 13.84
CA ASN A 27 2.99 -10.47 13.77
C ASN A 27 2.39 -10.80 12.41
N THR A 28 1.06 -10.87 12.34
CA THR A 28 0.40 -10.97 11.04
C THR A 28 0.53 -9.64 10.28
N PRO A 29 0.61 -9.65 8.94
CA PRO A 29 0.64 -8.42 8.14
C PRO A 29 -0.56 -7.50 8.42
N ALA A 30 -1.71 -8.08 8.80
CA ALA A 30 -2.90 -7.31 9.17
C ALA A 30 -2.72 -6.55 10.49
N ASP A 31 -2.05 -7.16 11.47
CA ASP A 31 -1.77 -6.52 12.76
C ASP A 31 -0.71 -5.43 12.63
N CYS A 32 0.28 -5.62 11.76
CA CYS A 32 1.27 -4.59 11.44
C CYS A 32 0.65 -3.30 10.86
N LEU A 33 -0.53 -3.38 10.24
CA LEU A 33 -1.22 -2.22 9.69
C LEU A 33 -2.05 -1.44 10.73
N ARG A 34 -2.22 -1.98 11.95
CA ARG A 34 -2.97 -1.37 13.05
C ARG A 34 -2.03 -0.58 13.96
N GLN A 35 -2.56 0.46 14.61
CA GLN A 35 -1.82 1.13 15.67
C GLN A 35 -1.70 0.21 16.90
N PRO A 36 -0.58 0.25 17.64
CA PRO A 36 0.58 1.15 17.47
C PRO A 36 1.65 0.67 16.47
N LEU A 37 1.56 -0.57 15.97
CA LEU A 37 2.61 -1.18 15.14
C LEU A 37 2.76 -0.51 13.77
N SER A 38 1.72 0.14 13.27
CA SER A 38 1.81 0.86 12.01
C SER A 38 2.85 1.98 12.03
N ASP A 39 3.14 2.53 13.20
CA ASP A 39 4.01 3.69 13.35
C ASP A 39 5.49 3.29 13.34
N THR A 40 5.79 2.00 13.53
CA THR A 40 7.14 1.42 13.43
C THR A 40 7.47 0.89 12.03
N LEU A 41 6.50 0.90 11.11
CA LEU A 41 6.72 0.45 9.74
C LEU A 41 7.58 1.44 8.94
N PRO A 42 8.39 0.95 7.98
CA PRO A 42 9.19 1.81 7.13
C PRO A 42 8.30 2.71 6.26
N THR A 43 8.83 3.89 5.91
CA THR A 43 8.11 4.93 5.14
C THR A 43 7.52 4.39 3.84
N THR A 44 8.22 3.48 3.16
CA THR A 44 7.75 2.81 1.94
C THR A 44 6.45 2.03 2.17
N CYS A 45 6.34 1.28 3.28
CA CYS A 45 5.13 0.54 3.62
C CYS A 45 3.98 1.48 3.99
N LEU A 46 4.28 2.60 4.66
CA LEU A 46 3.29 3.63 4.98
C LEU A 46 2.73 4.32 3.74
N GLN A 47 3.58 4.63 2.76
CA GLN A 47 3.18 5.15 1.45
C GLN A 47 2.27 4.16 0.71
N LEU A 48 2.66 2.88 0.67
CA LEU A 48 1.85 1.81 0.06
C LEU A 48 0.51 1.60 0.77
N LYS A 49 0.48 1.68 2.11
CA LYS A 49 -0.75 1.62 2.92
C LYS A 49 -1.70 2.75 2.55
N ARG A 50 -1.19 3.98 2.45
CA ARG A 50 -1.96 5.16 2.03
C ARG A 50 -2.48 4.99 0.60
N GLY A 51 -1.62 4.64 -0.35
CA GLY A 51 -1.99 4.40 -1.74
C GLY A 51 -3.04 3.30 -1.89
N TYR A 52 -2.94 2.21 -1.13
CA TYR A 52 -3.94 1.15 -1.11
C TYR A 52 -5.30 1.63 -0.58
N GLY A 53 -5.29 2.45 0.47
CA GLY A 53 -6.50 3.08 1.02
C GLY A 53 -7.18 4.03 0.03
N GLU A 54 -6.40 4.87 -0.65
CA GLU A 54 -6.89 5.76 -1.72
C GLU A 54 -7.43 4.97 -2.91
N CYS A 55 -6.73 3.90 -3.29
CA CYS A 55 -7.16 3.01 -4.36
C CYS A 55 -8.52 2.38 -4.05
N LYS A 56 -8.68 1.77 -2.85
CA LYS A 56 -9.96 1.19 -2.41
C LYS A 56 -11.07 2.23 -2.35
N ARG A 57 -10.78 3.42 -1.83
CA ARG A 57 -11.75 4.53 -1.76
C ARG A 57 -12.23 4.94 -3.15
N GLY A 58 -11.32 4.97 -4.14
CA GLY A 58 -11.67 5.26 -5.53
C GLY A 58 -12.52 4.18 -6.22
N MET A 59 -12.43 2.90 -5.80
CA MET A 59 -13.30 1.84 -6.32
C MET A 59 -14.74 1.94 -5.81
N ILE A 60 -14.92 2.48 -4.60
CA ILE A 60 -16.22 2.67 -3.94
C ILE A 60 -16.86 4.00 -4.38
N ASP A 61 -16.05 5.03 -4.62
CA ASP A 61 -16.51 6.34 -5.07
C ASP A 61 -16.95 6.33 -6.54
N MET A 62 -18.27 6.36 -6.75
CA MET A 62 -18.90 6.35 -8.08
C MET A 62 -18.45 7.50 -8.97
N ARG A 63 -18.06 8.66 -8.40
CA ARG A 63 -17.59 9.82 -9.17
C ARG A 63 -16.21 9.59 -9.78
N LYS A 64 -15.40 8.71 -9.18
CA LYS A 64 -14.05 8.38 -9.63
C LYS A 64 -14.00 7.17 -10.57
N ARG A 65 -15.11 6.42 -10.69
CA ARG A 65 -15.23 5.28 -11.62
C ARG A 65 -15.11 5.69 -13.09
N PHE A 66 -15.67 6.85 -13.46
CA PHE A 66 -15.66 7.33 -14.85
C PHE A 66 -14.33 7.97 -15.27
N ARG A 67 -13.63 8.66 -14.37
CA ARG A 67 -12.32 9.28 -14.64
C ARG A 67 -11.15 8.31 -14.47
N GLY A 68 -11.40 7.13 -13.91
CA GLY A 68 -10.38 6.21 -13.47
C GLY A 68 -9.69 6.70 -12.20
N ASN A 69 -9.21 5.76 -11.38
CA ASN A 69 -8.23 6.12 -10.37
C ASN A 69 -6.96 6.57 -11.10
N LYS A 70 -6.40 7.71 -10.67
CA LYS A 70 -5.05 8.10 -11.08
C LYS A 70 -4.15 6.89 -10.91
N PRO A 71 -3.32 6.52 -11.91
CA PRO A 71 -2.30 5.53 -11.67
C PRO A 71 -1.54 6.02 -10.44
N ILE A 72 -1.46 5.19 -9.40
CA ILE A 72 -0.37 5.33 -8.45
C ILE A 72 0.83 5.06 -9.32
N ALA A 73 1.44 6.14 -9.80
CA ALA A 73 2.76 6.08 -10.34
C ALA A 73 3.57 5.55 -9.16
N VAL A 74 3.79 4.24 -9.15
CA VAL A 74 5.06 3.71 -8.70
C VAL A 74 6.02 4.23 -9.75
N SER A 75 6.28 5.53 -9.73
CA SER A 75 7.34 6.12 -10.50
C SER A 75 8.56 5.35 -10.01
N THR A 76 9.19 4.67 -10.95
CA THR A 76 10.64 4.66 -11.13
C THR A 76 11.30 5.93 -10.57
N GLU A 77 11.32 6.10 -9.26
CA GLU A 77 12.02 7.16 -8.51
C GLU A 77 12.87 6.54 -7.38
N LEU A 78 12.86 5.21 -7.23
CA LEU A 78 13.82 4.47 -6.38
C LEU A 78 14.98 3.84 -7.18
N GLU A 79 15.01 4.01 -8.50
CA GLU A 79 16.07 3.51 -9.40
C GLU A 79 16.60 4.67 -10.28
N ALA A 80 16.95 5.80 -9.68
CA ALA A 80 17.71 6.85 -10.35
C ALA A 80 18.51 7.66 -9.33
N GLY A 81 19.79 7.31 -9.18
CA GLY A 81 20.89 8.21 -8.80
C GLY A 81 20.86 8.82 -7.40
#